data_AF-A0A9X2IX86-F1
#
_entry.id   AF-A0A9X2IX86-F1
#
_cell.length_a   1.000
_cell.length_b   1.000
_cell.length_c   1.000
_cell.angle_alpha   90.00
_cell.angle_beta   90.00
_cell.angle_gamma   90.00
#
_symmetry.space_group_name_H-M   'P 1'
#
loop_
_entity.id
_entity.type
_entity.pdbx_description
1 polymer ?
#
loop_
_entity_poly.entity_id
_entity_poly.type
_entity_poly.pdbx_seq_one_letter_code
_entity_poly.pdbx_strand_id
1 'polypeptide(L)'
;MADPLSETVEIDGRDAAVLARNVKTYAADIKAAQTGASATTLTNGFPGFQIGQAYATATTTASKALQDLGKTLDALGDNTVTVAAKFLHIDEARAREFDRLDPNGPK
;
A
#
# COMPACT_ATOMS: atom_id res chain seq x y z
N MET A 1 2.09 30.44 24.08
CA MET A 1 2.18 30.14 22.64
C MET A 1 1.57 28.77 22.45
N ALA A 2 0.52 28.65 21.63
CA ALA A 2 -0.09 27.37 21.32
C ALA A 2 0.90 26.54 20.49
N ASP A 3 0.95 25.24 20.75
CA ASP A 3 1.73 24.29 19.96
C ASP A 3 1.11 24.27 18.55
N PRO A 4 1.84 24.56 17.46
CA PRO A 4 1.30 24.52 16.10
C PRO A 4 0.75 23.13 15.70
N LEU A 5 1.10 22.08 16.46
CA LEU A 5 0.42 20.78 16.35
C LEU A 5 -1.01 20.84 16.90
N SER A 6 -1.28 21.56 17.99
CA SER A 6 -2.63 21.62 18.58
C SER A 6 -3.68 22.32 17.69
N GLU A 7 -3.27 23.19 16.76
CA GLU A 7 -4.18 23.82 15.78
C GLU A 7 -4.39 22.98 14.51
N THR A 8 -3.60 21.92 14.30
CA THR A 8 -3.67 21.03 13.12
C THR A 8 -4.17 19.62 13.44
N VAL A 9 -4.51 19.33 14.69
CA VAL A 9 -4.75 17.96 15.19
C VAL A 9 -6.23 17.70 15.44
N GLU A 10 -7.00 17.59 14.36
CA GLU A 10 -8.13 16.68 14.31
C GLU A 10 -7.98 15.85 13.03
N ILE A 11 -7.12 14.82 13.08
CA ILE A 11 -7.24 13.74 12.11
C ILE A 11 -8.55 13.02 12.46
N ASP A 12 -9.62 13.30 11.72
CA ASP A 12 -10.88 12.56 11.84
C ASP A 12 -10.58 11.07 11.60
N GLY A 13 -11.08 10.21 12.48
CA GLY A 13 -10.91 8.76 12.38
C GLY A 13 -11.48 8.21 11.08
N ARG A 14 -12.51 8.88 10.53
CA ARG A 14 -13.07 8.55 9.22
C ARG A 14 -12.09 8.86 8.09
N ASP A 15 -11.46 10.04 8.09
CA ASP A 15 -10.49 10.41 7.06
C ASP A 15 -9.24 9.54 7.12
N ALA A 16 -8.78 9.19 8.32
CA ALA A 16 -7.68 8.24 8.51
C ALA A 16 -8.04 6.84 8.01
N ALA A 17 -9.27 6.37 8.25
CA ALA A 17 -9.74 5.09 7.74
C ALA A 17 -9.83 5.07 6.21
N VAL A 18 -10.35 6.14 5.60
CA VAL A 18 -10.41 6.31 4.13
C VAL A 18 -9.00 6.32 3.53
N LEU A 19 -8.07 7.07 4.13
CA LEU A 19 -6.67 7.10 3.69
C LEU A 19 -6.02 5.72 3.80
N ALA A 20 -6.16 5.04 4.95
CA ALA A 20 -5.63 3.70 5.16
C ALA A 20 -6.19 2.69 4.15
N ARG A 21 -7.49 2.74 3.87
CA ARG A 21 -8.14 1.90 2.86
C ARG A 21 -7.60 2.18 1.47
N ASN A 22 -7.49 3.45 1.06
CA ASN A 22 -6.96 3.82 -0.25
C ASN A 22 -5.53 3.32 -0.43
N VAL A 23 -4.68 3.50 0.59
CA VAL A 23 -3.30 3.01 0.58
C VAL A 23 -3.25 1.49 0.44
N LYS A 24 -4.11 0.75 1.16
CA LYS A 24 -4.22 -0.72 1.04
C LYS A 24 -4.73 -1.17 -0.32
N THR A 25 -5.66 -0.44 -0.94
CA THR A 25 -6.11 -0.70 -2.31
C THR A 25 -4.94 -0.57 -3.28
N TYR A 26 -4.18 0.54 -3.22
CA TYR A 26 -3.00 0.70 -4.07
C TYR A 26 -1.92 -0.35 -3.79
N ALA A 27 -1.74 -0.74 -2.53
CA ALA A 27 -0.85 -1.84 -2.17
C ALA A 27 -1.27 -3.15 -2.85
N ALA A 28 -2.57 -3.46 -2.85
CA ALA A 28 -3.11 -4.64 -3.53
C ALA A 28 -2.91 -4.57 -5.05
N ASP A 29 -3.16 -3.43 -5.67
CA ASP A 29 -2.96 -3.23 -7.11
C ASP A 29 -1.49 -3.42 -7.52
N ILE A 30 -0.55 -2.87 -6.72
CA ILE A 30 0.89 -3.03 -6.93
C ILE A 30 1.31 -4.49 -6.77
N LYS A 31 0.77 -5.20 -5.76
CA LYS A 31 1.05 -6.64 -5.54
C LYS A 31 0.46 -7.51 -6.64
N ALA A 32 -0.66 -7.10 -7.24
CA ALA A 32 -1.33 -7.81 -8.33
C ALA A 32 -0.74 -7.50 -9.72
N ALA A 33 0.14 -6.50 -9.83
CA ALA A 33 0.76 -6.12 -11.09
C ALA A 33 1.50 -7.31 -11.72
N GLN A 34 1.05 -7.71 -12.90
CA GLN A 34 1.64 -8.82 -13.63
C GLN A 34 3.05 -8.43 -14.10
N THR A 35 4.04 -9.20 -13.64
CA THR A 35 5.45 -9.05 -14.00
C THR A 35 5.93 -10.33 -14.69
N GLY A 36 7.00 -10.26 -15.50
CA GLY A 36 7.60 -11.47 -16.08
C GLY A 36 7.08 -11.92 -17.44
N ALA A 37 5.92 -11.46 -17.91
CA ALA A 37 5.35 -11.91 -19.19
C ALA A 37 6.30 -11.66 -20.38
N SER A 38 6.91 -10.48 -20.45
CA SER A 38 7.89 -10.14 -21.49
C SER A 38 9.22 -10.91 -21.34
N ALA A 39 9.56 -11.32 -20.11
CA ALA A 39 10.80 -12.07 -19.85
C ALA A 39 10.73 -13.46 -20.47
N THR A 40 9.61 -14.16 -20.32
CA THR A 40 9.40 -15.49 -20.92
C THR A 40 9.52 -15.42 -22.45
N THR A 41 8.90 -14.41 -23.09
CA THR A 41 8.99 -14.21 -24.54
C THR A 41 10.42 -13.95 -25.00
N LEU A 42 11.19 -13.14 -24.26
CA LEU A 42 12.58 -12.83 -24.59
C LEU A 42 13.51 -14.03 -24.38
N THR A 43 13.35 -14.78 -23.28
CA THR A 43 14.12 -16.01 -23.03
C THR A 43 13.85 -17.06 -24.10
N ASN A 44 12.59 -17.21 -24.52
CA ASN A 44 12.21 -18.17 -25.55
C ASN A 44 12.59 -17.71 -26.97
N GLY A 45 12.60 -16.40 -27.23
CA GLY A 45 13.00 -15.81 -28.51
C GLY A 45 14.51 -15.82 -28.74
N PHE A 46 15.31 -15.82 -27.67
CA PHE A 46 16.78 -15.85 -27.72
C PHE A 46 17.37 -16.98 -26.85
N PRO A 47 17.07 -18.26 -27.16
CA PRO A 47 17.54 -19.39 -26.37
C PRO A 47 19.08 -19.46 -26.41
N GLY A 48 19.71 -19.55 -25.24
CA GLY A 48 21.17 -19.64 -25.10
C GLY A 48 21.91 -18.30 -25.06
N PHE A 49 21.23 -17.16 -25.28
CA PHE A 49 21.86 -15.85 -25.12
C PHE A 49 21.82 -15.39 -23.66
N GLN A 50 22.92 -14.80 -23.19
CA GLN A 50 23.03 -14.21 -21.84
C GLN A 50 21.99 -13.10 -21.62
N ILE A 51 21.50 -12.45 -22.67
CA ILE A 51 20.47 -11.41 -22.62
C ILE A 51 19.17 -11.94 -22.00
N GLY A 52 18.75 -13.16 -22.35
CA GLY A 52 17.54 -13.77 -21.81
C GLY A 52 17.65 -14.02 -20.29
N GLN A 53 18.83 -14.45 -19.82
CA GLN A 53 19.10 -14.65 -18.39
C GLN A 53 19.19 -13.33 -17.63
N ALA A 54 19.85 -12.32 -18.19
CA ALA A 54 19.94 -10.98 -17.60
C ALA A 54 18.54 -10.35 -17.45
N TYR A 55 17.69 -10.50 -18.47
CA TYR A 55 16.32 -9.99 -18.44
C TYR A 55 15.44 -10.74 -17.42
N ALA A 56 15.54 -12.06 -17.36
CA ALA A 56 14.83 -12.87 -16.35
C ALA A 56 15.23 -12.48 -14.92
N THR A 57 16.52 -12.23 -14.70
CA THR A 57 17.06 -11.79 -13.40
C THR A 57 16.54 -10.40 -13.05
N ALA A 58 16.65 -9.43 -13.96
CA ALA A 58 16.15 -8.06 -13.76
C ALA A 58 14.64 -8.05 -13.47
N THR A 59 13.87 -8.88 -14.17
CA THR A 59 12.41 -8.98 -13.96
C THR A 59 12.08 -9.57 -12.59
N THR A 60 12.83 -10.56 -12.12
CA THR A 60 12.67 -11.12 -10.77
C THR A 60 12.95 -10.06 -9.70
N THR A 61 14.02 -9.28 -9.87
CA THR A 61 14.36 -8.16 -8.98
C THR A 61 13.26 -7.10 -8.94
N ALA A 62 12.74 -6.71 -10.11
CA ALA A 62 11.63 -5.76 -10.19
C ALA A 62 10.36 -6.29 -9.52
N SER A 63 10.04 -7.57 -9.72
CA SER A 63 8.89 -8.24 -9.08
C SER A 63 9.00 -8.21 -7.56
N LYS A 64 10.19 -8.49 -7.03
CA LYS A 64 10.47 -8.42 -5.60
C LYS A 64 10.32 -6.98 -5.06
N ALA A 65 10.87 -6.00 -5.77
CA ALA A 65 10.75 -4.59 -5.38
C ALA A 65 9.29 -4.12 -5.31
N LEU A 66 8.44 -4.55 -6.25
CA LEU A 66 7.00 -4.26 -6.22
C LEU A 66 6.30 -4.93 -5.02
N GLN A 67 6.65 -6.18 -4.71
CA GLN A 67 6.11 -6.85 -3.51
C GLN A 67 6.53 -6.14 -2.21
N ASP A 68 7.78 -5.70 -2.11
CA ASP A 68 8.30 -5.01 -0.95
C ASP A 68 7.67 -3.60 -0.81
N LEU A 69 7.44 -2.90 -1.93
CA LEU A 69 6.66 -1.66 -1.96
C LEU A 69 5.22 -1.88 -1.47
N GLY A 70 4.55 -2.92 -1.99
CA GLY A 70 3.20 -3.29 -1.56
C GLY A 70 3.12 -3.55 -0.05
N LYS A 71 4.07 -4.29 0.52
CA LYS A 71 4.14 -4.52 1.98
C LYS A 71 4.36 -3.23 2.77
N THR A 72 5.19 -2.33 2.24
CA THR A 72 5.45 -1.03 2.88
C THR A 72 4.19 -0.18 2.91
N LEU A 73 3.41 -0.18 1.82
CA LEU A 73 2.12 0.50 1.76
C LEU A 73 1.09 -0.13 2.71
N ASP A 74 1.01 -1.47 2.80
CA ASP A 74 0.16 -2.13 3.80
C ASP A 74 0.49 -1.65 5.23
N ALA A 75 1.79 -1.62 5.57
CA ALA A 75 2.26 -1.18 6.88
C ALA A 75 1.97 0.30 7.14
N LEU A 76 2.06 1.16 6.12
CA LEU A 76 1.65 2.57 6.23
C LEU A 76 0.15 2.68 6.52
N GLY A 77 -0.69 1.94 5.79
CA GLY A 77 -2.14 1.93 6.03
C GLY A 77 -2.49 1.45 7.44
N ASP A 78 -1.84 0.39 7.94
CA ASP A 78 -2.04 -0.08 9.31
C ASP A 78 -1.60 0.96 10.35
N ASN A 79 -0.42 1.57 10.16
CA ASN A 79 0.07 2.63 11.05
C ASN A 79 -0.86 3.85 11.07
N THR A 80 -1.44 4.24 9.92
CA THR A 80 -2.41 5.35 9.86
C THR A 80 -3.62 5.08 10.76
N VAL A 81 -4.16 3.85 10.78
CA VAL A 81 -5.27 3.48 11.66
C VAL A 81 -4.85 3.51 13.14
N THR A 82 -3.69 2.93 13.47
CA THR A 82 -3.19 2.90 14.86
C THR A 82 -2.90 4.30 15.39
N VAL A 83 -2.33 5.19 14.56
CA VAL A 83 -2.05 6.59 14.94
C VAL A 83 -3.35 7.35 15.15
N ALA A 84 -4.34 7.22 14.25
CA ALA A 84 -5.64 7.84 14.42
C ALA A 84 -6.37 7.35 15.68
N ALA A 85 -6.32 6.06 15.98
CA ALA A 85 -6.89 5.50 17.21
C ALA A 85 -6.29 6.15 18.47
N LYS A 86 -4.96 6.32 18.50
CA LYS A 86 -4.25 6.98 19.61
C LYS A 86 -4.63 8.45 19.76
N PHE A 87 -4.73 9.21 18.67
CA PHE A 87 -5.09 10.63 18.70
C PHE A 87 -6.54 10.88 19.12
N LEU A 88 -7.45 10.00 18.72
CA LEU A 88 -8.87 10.12 19.04
C LEU A 88 -9.23 9.54 20.41
N HIS A 89 -8.24 9.00 21.15
CA HIS A 89 -8.45 8.28 22.41
C HIS A 89 -9.52 7.17 22.29
N ILE A 90 -9.60 6.53 21.13
CA ILE A 90 -10.51 5.42 20.86
C ILE A 90 -9.72 4.11 20.75
N ASP A 91 -10.34 3.01 21.13
CA ASP A 91 -9.75 1.69 20.91
C ASP A 91 -9.60 1.38 19.42
N GLU A 92 -8.56 0.64 19.03
CA GLU A 92 -8.32 0.23 17.64
C GLU A 92 -9.52 -0.49 17.01
N ALA A 93 -10.32 -1.20 17.83
CA ALA A 93 -11.54 -1.86 17.37
C ALA A 93 -12.58 -0.84 16.83
N ARG A 94 -12.67 0.33 17.48
CA ARG A 94 -13.55 1.44 17.11
C ARG A 94 -13.01 2.21 15.90
N ALA A 95 -11.68 2.37 15.84
CA ALA A 95 -11.02 2.93 14.66
C ALA A 95 -11.24 2.06 13.40
N ARG A 96 -11.18 0.72 13.54
CA ARG A 96 -11.52 -0.23 12.47
C ARG A 96 -13.02 -0.29 12.16
N GLU A 97 -13.87 0.18 13.06
CA GLU A 97 -15.31 0.27 12.82
C GLU A 97 -15.63 1.38 11.82
N PHE A 98 -14.86 2.47 11.80
CA PHE A 98 -14.91 3.48 10.73
C PHE A 98 -14.53 2.89 9.36
N ASP A 99 -13.56 1.96 9.31
CA ASP A 99 -13.23 1.22 8.09
C ASP A 99 -14.37 0.28 7.65
N ARG A 100 -15.26 -0.18 8.56
CA ARG A 100 -16.44 -0.99 8.20
C ARG A 100 -17.66 -0.17 7.80
N LEU A 101 -17.87 0.99 8.41
CA LEU A 101 -19.13 1.74 8.32
C LEU A 101 -19.28 2.58 7.04
N ASP A 102 -18.28 2.65 6.17
CA ASP A 102 -18.34 3.42 4.92
C ASP A 102 -18.29 2.54 3.64
N PRO A 103 -19.42 1.99 3.18
CA PRO A 103 -19.53 1.39 1.84
C PRO A 103 -19.90 2.42 0.75
N ASN A 104 -20.20 3.68 1.09
CA ASN A 104 -20.53 4.77 0.16
C ASN A 104 -20.22 6.12 0.85
N GLY A 105 -19.05 6.71 0.56
CA GLY A 105 -18.61 8.01 1.12
C GLY A 105 -19.59 9.16 0.86
N PRO A 106 -19.41 10.33 1.51
CA PRO A 106 -20.38 11.43 1.46
C PRO A 106 -20.62 11.89 0.02
N LYS A 107 -21.89 12.03 -0.34
CA LYS A 107 -22.34 12.70 -1.57
C LYS A 107 -22.10 14.20 -1.50
#